data_AF-A0A1B6F704-F1
#
_entry.id   AF-A0A1B6F704-F1
#
_cell.length_a   1.000
_cell.length_b   1.000
_cell.length_c   1.000
_cell.angle_alpha   90.00
_cell.angle_beta   90.00
_cell.angle_gamma   90.00
#
_symmetry.space_group_name_H-M   'P 1'
#
loop_
_entity.id
_entity.type
_entity.pdbx_description
1 polymer ?
#
loop_
_entity_poly.entity_id
_entity_poly.type
_entity_poly.pdbx_seq_one_letter_code
_entity_poly.pdbx_strand_id
1 'polypeptide(L)'
;EVLSYDLCKKWKVWLEEVKNLQTFKIPRCYFEKPNLENISLHIFVDASQEAFATVIYIIQQIGNSYKSMLVAARAKVAPLKPMTIPRLELQAAVLGCRLANTVQNDIDIHIK
;
A
#
# COMPACT_ATOMS: atom_id res chain seq x y z
N GLU A 1 -34.63 -8.31 -2.43
CA GLU A 1 -34.46 -8.56 -0.98
C GLU A 1 -34.12 -7.27 -0.28
N VAL A 2 -34.61 -7.06 0.95
CA VAL A 2 -34.33 -5.85 1.74
C VAL A 2 -33.05 -6.08 2.54
N LEU A 3 -32.09 -5.15 2.46
CA LEU A 3 -30.82 -5.20 3.21
C LEU A 3 -31.10 -5.22 4.72
N SER A 4 -30.32 -6.01 5.48
CA SER A 4 -30.44 -6.05 6.94
C SER A 4 -30.15 -4.69 7.56
N TYR A 5 -30.73 -4.42 8.73
CA TYR A 5 -30.53 -3.15 9.45
C TYR A 5 -29.04 -2.87 9.71
N ASP A 6 -28.29 -3.89 10.13
CA ASP A 6 -26.87 -3.76 10.42
C ASP A 6 -26.04 -3.42 9.18
N LEU A 7 -26.37 -4.03 8.04
CA LEU A 7 -25.68 -3.75 6.79
C LEU A 7 -25.99 -2.34 6.28
N CYS A 8 -27.26 -1.91 6.38
CA CYS A 8 -27.67 -0.54 6.12
C CYS A 8 -26.92 0.46 7.01
N LYS A 9 -26.73 0.14 8.30
CA LYS A 9 -25.98 0.98 9.24
C LYS A 9 -24.50 1.07 8.84
N LYS A 10 -23.83 -0.05 8.58
CA LYS A 10 -22.43 -0.09 8.12
C LYS A 10 -22.24 0.68 6.82
N TRP A 11 -23.15 0.51 5.86
CA TRP A 11 -23.14 1.24 4.59
C TRP A 11 -23.22 2.74 4.79
N LYS A 12 -24.14 3.22 5.65
CA LYS A 12 -24.26 4.65 5.96
C LYS A 12 -23.00 5.21 6.62
N VAL A 13 -22.40 4.49 7.57
CA VAL A 13 -21.13 4.90 8.21
C VAL A 13 -20.03 5.04 7.18
N TRP A 14 -19.82 4.02 6.34
CA TRP A 14 -18.84 4.06 5.27
C TRP A 14 -19.06 5.24 4.32
N LEU A 15 -20.32 5.54 3.98
CA LEU A 15 -20.68 6.63 3.07
C LEU A 15 -20.38 8.01 3.66
N GLU A 16 -20.49 8.18 4.99
CA GLU A 16 -20.03 9.39 5.68
C GLU A 16 -18.50 9.48 5.72
N GLU A 17 -17.79 8.38 5.96
CA GLU A 17 -16.32 8.36 5.94
C GLU A 17 -15.75 8.73 4.58
N VAL A 18 -16.40 8.32 3.49
CA VAL A 18 -16.02 8.68 2.12
C VAL A 18 -16.00 10.19 1.90
N LYS A 19 -16.87 10.95 2.59
CA LYS A 19 -16.86 12.43 2.49
C LYS A 19 -15.55 13.03 2.99
N ASN A 20 -14.88 12.38 3.95
CA ASN A 20 -13.57 12.83 4.45
C ASN A 20 -12.48 12.75 3.38
N LEU A 21 -12.66 11.96 2.32
CA LEU A 21 -11.72 11.90 1.20
C LEU A 21 -11.67 13.21 0.40
N GLN A 22 -12.69 14.07 0.49
CA GLN A 22 -12.70 15.36 -0.20
C GLN A 22 -11.59 16.30 0.29
N THR A 23 -11.21 16.21 1.56
CA THR A 23 -10.17 17.05 2.17
C THR A 23 -8.81 16.36 2.24
N PHE A 24 -8.78 15.04 2.03
CA PHE A 24 -7.55 14.25 2.05
C PHE A 24 -6.63 14.61 0.88
N LYS A 25 -5.36 14.87 1.18
CA LYS A 25 -4.33 15.22 0.19
C LYS A 25 -3.13 14.31 0.34
N ILE A 26 -2.68 13.75 -0.77
CA ILE A 26 -1.41 13.03 -0.86
C ILE A 26 -0.39 13.95 -1.55
N PRO A 27 0.76 14.25 -0.92
CA PRO A 27 1.84 14.97 -1.58
C PRO A 27 2.32 14.21 -2.83
N ARG A 28 2.39 14.88 -3.99
CA ARG A 28 2.87 14.27 -5.24
C ARG A 28 4.39 14.13 -5.30
N CYS A 29 5.12 15.02 -4.63
CA CYS A 29 6.58 14.96 -4.55
C CYS A 29 6.98 14.23 -3.26
N TYR A 30 7.81 13.20 -3.40
CA TYR A 30 8.39 12.52 -2.23
C TYR A 30 9.41 13.42 -1.52
N PHE A 31 10.31 14.05 -2.30
CA PHE A 31 11.45 14.74 -1.75
C PHE A 31 11.31 16.27 -1.79
N GLU A 32 11.82 16.90 -0.74
CA GLU A 32 12.16 18.32 -0.73
C GLU A 32 13.62 18.43 -1.22
N LYS A 33 13.84 19.12 -2.36
CA LYS A 33 15.19 19.27 -2.96
C LYS A 33 16.14 20.01 -1.99
N PRO A 34 17.47 19.73 -1.98
CA PRO A 34 18.23 18.94 -2.97
C PRO A 34 18.90 17.65 -2.44
N ASN A 35 18.76 17.29 -1.16
CA ASN A 35 19.57 16.22 -0.56
C ASN A 35 18.91 14.84 -0.73
N LEU A 36 19.14 14.20 -1.88
CA LEU A 36 18.70 12.83 -2.19
C LEU A 36 19.75 11.78 -1.78
N GLU A 37 20.24 11.85 -0.55
CA GLU A 37 21.19 10.86 -0.02
C GLU A 37 20.47 9.84 0.87
N ASN A 38 21.00 8.61 0.90
CA ASN A 38 20.55 7.52 1.79
C ASN A 38 19.05 7.22 1.66
N ILE A 39 18.64 6.95 0.42
CA ILE A 39 17.29 6.52 0.07
C ILE A 39 17.27 5.01 -0.15
N SER A 40 16.31 4.35 0.48
CA SER A 40 16.05 2.92 0.29
C SER A 40 14.57 2.67 -0.03
N LEU A 41 14.31 1.58 -0.74
CA LEU A 41 12.96 1.11 -1.04
C LEU A 41 12.61 -0.05 -0.11
N HIS A 42 11.56 0.11 0.68
CA HIS A 42 11.10 -0.90 1.63
C HIS A 42 9.78 -1.49 1.14
N ILE A 43 9.76 -2.81 0.95
CA ILE A 43 8.61 -3.55 0.46
C ILE A 43 8.08 -4.39 1.62
N PHE A 44 6.81 -4.22 1.93
CA PHE A 44 6.11 -5.03 2.92
C PHE A 44 5.00 -5.80 2.23
N VAL A 45 4.83 -7.05 2.63
CA VAL A 45 3.78 -7.93 2.14
C VAL A 45 3.06 -8.56 3.31
N ASP A 46 1.76 -8.76 3.17
CA ASP A 46 0.94 -9.41 4.18
C ASP A 46 -0.14 -10.26 3.49
N ALA A 47 -0.58 -11.30 4.18
CA ALA A 47 -1.61 -12.21 3.69
C ALA A 47 -2.43 -12.81 4.82
N SER A 48 -3.74 -12.85 4.60
CA SER A 48 -4.72 -13.53 5.44
C SER A 48 -5.57 -14.47 4.58
N GLN A 49 -6.48 -15.23 5.20
CA GLN A 49 -7.44 -16.05 4.46
C GLN A 49 -8.43 -15.22 3.63
N GLU A 50 -8.56 -13.91 3.89
CA GLU A 50 -9.51 -13.03 3.24
C GLU A 50 -8.87 -12.21 2.11
N ALA A 51 -7.60 -11.84 2.25
CA ALA A 51 -6.90 -10.98 1.30
C ALA A 51 -5.39 -11.10 1.41
N PHE A 52 -4.68 -10.67 0.39
CA PHE A 52 -3.24 -10.47 0.42
C PHE A 52 -2.85 -9.15 -0.23
N ALA A 53 -1.79 -8.53 0.26
CA ALA A 53 -1.43 -7.18 -0.13
C ALA A 53 0.08 -6.94 -0.10
N THR A 54 0.47 -5.88 -0.79
CA THR A 54 1.83 -5.34 -0.81
C THR A 54 1.75 -3.83 -0.67
N VAL A 55 2.67 -3.26 0.09
CA VAL A 55 2.94 -1.82 0.14
C VAL A 55 4.44 -1.55 -0.05
N ILE A 56 4.75 -0.47 -0.76
CA ILE A 56 6.11 -0.01 -1.02
C ILE A 56 6.28 1.40 -0.49
N TYR A 57 7.30 1.57 0.34
CA TYR A 57 7.70 2.86 0.89
C TYR A 57 9.10 3.24 0.39
N ILE A 58 9.28 4.54 0.16
CA ILE A 58 10.61 5.15 0.17
C ILE A 58 10.92 5.55 1.59
N ILE A 59 12.10 5.16 2.06
CA ILE A 59 12.67 5.62 3.31
C ILE A 59 13.85 6.51 2.97
N GLN A 60 13.81 7.75 3.45
CA GLN A 60 14.90 8.71 3.31
C GLN A 60 15.47 9.01 4.69
N GLN A 61 16.79 8.89 4.84
CA GLN A 61 17.48 9.36 6.03
C GLN A 61 17.78 10.85 5.92
N ILE A 62 17.33 11.64 6.91
CA ILE A 62 17.57 13.07 7.02
C ILE A 62 18.30 13.32 8.35
N GLY A 63 19.62 13.44 8.30
CA GLY A 63 20.48 13.49 9.50
C GLY A 63 20.33 12.21 10.32
N ASN A 64 19.83 12.35 11.56
CA ASN A 64 19.55 11.23 12.46
C ASN A 64 18.07 10.78 12.44
N SER A 65 17.27 11.32 11.53
CA SER A 65 15.84 11.01 11.40
C SER A 65 15.54 10.26 10.10
N TYR A 66 14.39 9.60 10.05
CA TYR A 66 13.90 8.91 8.86
C TYR A 66 12.52 9.44 8.46
N LYS A 67 12.34 9.67 7.16
CA LYS A 67 11.06 10.03 6.56
C LYS A 67 10.57 8.87 5.70
N SER A 68 9.36 8.38 5.96
CA SER A 68 8.71 7.32 5.18
C SER A 68 7.66 7.91 4.25
N MET A 69 7.67 7.53 2.98
CA MET A 69 6.72 8.00 1.98
C MET A 69 6.12 6.83 1.23
N LEU A 70 4.78 6.78 1.17
CA LEU A 70 4.07 5.73 0.44
C LEU A 70 4.24 5.96 -1.06
N VAL A 71 4.79 4.98 -1.77
CA VAL A 71 4.97 5.04 -3.23
C VAL A 71 3.81 4.35 -3.93
N ALA A 72 3.59 3.10 -3.57
CA ALA A 72 2.58 2.27 -4.19
C ALA A 72 2.04 1.25 -3.19
N ALA A 73 0.77 0.92 -3.32
CA ALA A 73 0.13 -0.16 -2.57
C ALA A 73 -0.78 -0.94 -3.51
N ARG A 74 -0.87 -2.26 -3.30
CA ARG A 74 -1.76 -3.13 -4.05
C ARG A 74 -2.29 -4.24 -3.16
N ALA A 75 -3.60 -4.37 -3.10
CA ALA A 75 -4.29 -5.44 -2.38
C ALA A 75 -5.14 -6.27 -3.33
N LYS A 76 -5.36 -7.54 -2.98
CA LYS A 76 -6.25 -8.48 -3.68
C LYS A 76 -7.03 -9.29 -2.66
N VAL A 77 -8.33 -9.50 -2.93
CA VAL A 77 -9.15 -10.45 -2.19
C VAL A 77 -8.64 -11.86 -2.46
N ALA A 78 -8.59 -12.70 -1.43
CA ALA A 78 -8.18 -14.09 -1.56
C ALA A 78 -9.18 -14.84 -2.47
N PRO A 79 -8.72 -15.81 -3.27
CA PRO A 79 -9.62 -16.57 -4.14
C PRO A 79 -10.72 -17.28 -3.36
N LEU A 80 -11.92 -17.37 -3.95
CA LEU A 80 -13.06 -18.08 -3.35
C LEU A 80 -12.74 -19.56 -3.08
N LYS A 81 -11.87 -20.17 -3.91
CA LYS A 81 -11.33 -21.50 -3.64
C LYS A 81 -10.30 -21.37 -2.51
N PRO A 82 -10.50 -22.03 -1.35
CA PRO A 82 -9.60 -21.89 -0.21
C PRO A 82 -8.16 -22.22 -0.59
N MET A 83 -7.25 -21.35 -0.14
CA MET A 83 -5.82 -21.52 -0.26
C MET A 83 -5.19 -21.48 1.13
N THR A 84 -4.06 -22.16 1.30
CA THR A 84 -3.32 -22.12 2.55
C THR A 84 -2.69 -20.73 2.74
N ILE A 85 -2.56 -20.28 3.99
CA ILE A 85 -1.92 -19.00 4.32
C ILE A 85 -0.51 -18.90 3.72
N PRO A 86 0.38 -19.91 3.82
CA PRO A 86 1.71 -19.83 3.20
C PRO A 86 1.69 -19.60 1.68
N ARG A 87 0.66 -20.12 0.99
CA ARG A 87 0.52 -19.89 -0.46
C ARG A 87 0.04 -18.47 -0.76
N LEU A 88 -0.78 -17.90 0.10
CA LEU A 88 -1.21 -16.50 0.00
C LEU A 88 -0.07 -15.54 0.34
N GLU A 89 0.75 -15.85 1.35
CA GLU A 89 2.00 -15.12 1.65
C GLU A 89 2.95 -15.12 0.44
N LEU A 90 3.13 -16.27 -0.21
CA LEU A 90 3.91 -16.35 -1.45
C LEU A 90 3.29 -15.51 -2.58
N GLN A 91 1.97 -15.49 -2.72
CA GLN A 91 1.30 -14.63 -3.69
C GLN A 91 1.48 -13.14 -3.38
N ALA A 92 1.47 -12.75 -2.11
CA ALA A 92 1.77 -11.40 -1.66
C ALA A 92 3.22 -11.02 -2.01
N ALA A 93 4.17 -11.93 -1.78
CA ALA A 93 5.58 -11.72 -2.16
C ALA A 93 5.74 -11.54 -3.68
N VAL A 94 5.11 -12.39 -4.50
CA VAL A 94 5.13 -12.25 -5.97
C VAL A 94 4.49 -10.94 -6.43
N LEU A 95 3.39 -10.53 -5.80
CA LEU A 95 2.76 -9.23 -6.04
C LEU A 95 3.73 -8.10 -5.72
N GLY A 96 4.47 -8.23 -4.61
CA GLY A 96 5.47 -7.27 -4.16
C GLY A 96 6.65 -7.12 -5.10
N CYS A 97 7.27 -8.23 -5.54
CA CYS A 97 8.35 -8.18 -6.52
C CYS A 97 7.91 -7.52 -7.82
N ARG A 98 6.71 -7.83 -8.30
CA ARG A 98 6.17 -7.21 -9.53
C ARG A 98 5.95 -5.71 -9.36
N LEU A 99 5.36 -5.30 -8.23
CA LEU A 99 5.12 -3.89 -7.94
C LEU A 99 6.44 -3.12 -7.78
N ALA A 100 7.43 -3.73 -7.12
CA ALA A 100 8.75 -3.16 -6.94
C ALA A 100 9.48 -2.96 -8.28
N ASN A 101 9.43 -3.94 -9.18
CA ASN A 101 9.99 -3.80 -10.52
C ASN A 101 9.35 -2.63 -11.29
N THR A 102 8.02 -2.47 -11.21
CA THR A 102 7.34 -1.33 -11.82
C THR A 102 7.82 -0.02 -11.20
N VAL A 103 7.84 0.09 -9.88
CA VAL A 103 8.29 1.31 -9.18
C VAL A 103 9.74 1.66 -9.55
N GLN A 104 10.65 0.69 -9.55
CA GLN A 104 12.06 0.91 -9.88
C GLN A 104 12.27 1.37 -11.32
N ASN A 105 11.44 0.93 -12.26
CA ASN A 105 11.52 1.36 -13.67
C ASN A 105 10.93 2.76 -13.89
N ASP A 106 9.92 3.14 -13.10
CA ASP A 106 9.18 4.39 -13.29
C ASP A 106 9.74 5.56 -12.48
N ILE A 107 10.54 5.28 -11.43
CA ILE A 107 11.06 6.30 -10.53
C ILE A 107 12.43 6.80 -10.99
N ASP A 108 12.54 8.09 -11.26
CA ASP A 108 13.77 8.74 -11.71
C ASP A 108 14.66 9.17 -10.52
N ILE A 109 14.90 8.24 -9.59
CA ILE A 109 15.81 8.44 -8.45
C ILE A 109 16.76 7.25 -8.32
N HIS A 110 17.99 7.53 -7.91
CA HIS A 110 18.93 6.47 -7.57
C HIS A 110 18.60 5.90 -6.19
N ILE A 111 18.14 4.65 -6.15
CA ILE A 111 17.85 3.91 -4.93
C ILE A 111 19.03 2.97 -4.67
N LYS A 112 19.53 2.95 -3.42
CA LYS A 112 20.56 2.01 -2.99
C LYS A 112 20.00 0.60 -2.80
#